data_AF-A0A7Y4X686-F1
#
_entry.id   AF-A0A7Y4X686-F1
#
_cell.length_a   1.000
_cell.length_b   1.000
_cell.length_c   1.000
_cell.angle_alpha   90.00
_cell.angle_beta   90.00
_cell.angle_gamma   90.00
#
_symmetry.space_group_name_H-M   'P 1'
#
loop_
_entity.id
_entity.type
_entity.pdbx_description
1 polymer ?
#
loop_
_entity_poly.entity_id
_entity_poly.type
_entity_poly.pdbx_seq_one_letter_code
_entity_poly.pdbx_strand_id
1 'polypeptide(L)'
;MNPHQILERLITLERRVRQVYRNLSEHPQCAAAQRALWQAMADDETHDIVALERSAYVCDVMDHPPDIPDDMLAGVEAVVTAAETVVQDSGLTEDEALRQALHLEESELNRLEDAWLHGFRITTSLLLRALAPDMQTHIGRLVDAVHSSSADPSLHAQANALGAAYHKHHDTVARSQASG
;
A
#
# COMPACT_ATOMS: atom_id res chain seq x y z
N MET A 1 -1.49 0.20 -21.82
CA MET A 1 -0.68 1.37 -21.41
C MET A 1 0.80 1.09 -21.62
N ASN A 2 1.67 2.07 -21.91
CA ASN A 2 3.11 1.78 -21.98
C ASN A 2 3.72 1.66 -20.55
N PRO A 3 4.86 0.99 -20.35
CA PRO A 3 5.41 0.76 -19.01
C PRO A 3 5.74 2.04 -18.25
N HIS A 4 6.23 3.08 -18.92
CA HIS A 4 6.52 4.37 -18.27
C HIS A 4 5.26 5.06 -17.74
N GLN A 5 4.16 5.01 -18.50
CA GLN A 5 2.87 5.55 -18.07
C GLN A 5 2.31 4.79 -16.86
N ILE A 6 2.47 3.46 -16.83
CA ILE A 6 2.09 2.65 -15.67
C ILE A 6 2.91 3.09 -14.45
N LEU A 7 4.24 3.18 -14.60
CA LEU A 7 5.13 3.58 -13.53
C LEU A 7 4.81 4.97 -12.98
N GLU A 8 4.58 5.95 -13.85
CA GLU A 8 4.20 7.31 -13.45
C GLU A 8 2.89 7.32 -12.66
N ARG A 9 1.91 6.49 -13.05
CA ARG A 9 0.64 6.36 -12.30
C ARG A 9 0.86 5.72 -10.94
N LEU A 10 1.64 4.65 -10.84
CA LEU A 10 1.96 4.01 -9.55
C LEU A 10 2.67 4.98 -8.61
N ILE A 11 3.71 5.68 -9.07
CA ILE A 11 4.42 6.70 -8.27
C ILE A 11 3.44 7.81 -7.80
N THR A 12 2.50 8.20 -8.67
CA THR A 12 1.50 9.21 -8.32
C THR A 12 0.53 8.69 -7.26
N LEU A 13 0.13 7.43 -7.34
CA LEU A 13 -0.73 6.79 -6.34
C LEU A 13 -0.02 6.70 -4.99
N GLU A 14 1.21 6.19 -4.92
CA GLU A 14 1.94 6.10 -3.64
C GLU A 14 2.17 7.47 -2.99
N ARG A 15 2.48 8.49 -3.79
CA ARG A 15 2.59 9.87 -3.28
C ARG A 15 1.30 10.38 -2.65
N ARG A 16 0.15 9.98 -3.20
CA ARG A 16 -1.18 10.35 -2.69
C ARG A 16 -1.51 9.58 -1.42
N VAL A 17 -1.29 8.26 -1.40
CA VAL A 17 -1.44 7.42 -0.18
C VAL A 17 -0.59 7.95 0.96
N ARG A 18 0.68 8.24 0.70
CA ARG A 18 1.57 8.90 1.65
C ARG A 18 1.01 10.22 2.18
N GLN A 19 0.41 11.04 1.31
CA GLN A 19 -0.18 12.31 1.72
C GLN A 19 -1.42 12.09 2.58
N VAL A 20 -2.22 11.06 2.33
CA VAL A 20 -3.33 10.66 3.21
C VAL A 20 -2.81 10.35 4.60
N TYR A 21 -1.79 9.50 4.73
CA TYR A 21 -1.21 9.17 6.04
C TYR A 21 -0.61 10.38 6.76
N ARG A 22 0.04 11.30 6.03
CA ARG A 22 0.51 12.57 6.61
C ARG A 22 -0.64 13.41 7.16
N ASN A 23 -1.69 13.59 6.36
CA ASN A 23 -2.86 14.37 6.77
C ASN A 23 -3.55 13.74 7.98
N LEU A 24 -3.63 12.40 8.06
CA LEU A 24 -4.13 11.69 9.24
C LEU A 24 -3.28 12.00 10.49
N SER A 25 -1.95 11.99 10.35
CA SER A 25 -1.04 12.29 11.47
C SER A 25 -1.15 13.73 11.98
N GLU A 26 -1.44 14.66 11.06
CA GLU A 26 -1.59 16.09 11.33
C GLU A 26 -3.02 16.48 11.72
N HIS A 27 -3.97 15.54 11.60
CA HIS A 27 -5.37 15.82 11.86
C HIS A 27 -5.57 16.27 13.33
N PRO A 28 -6.33 17.36 13.58
CA PRO A 28 -6.46 17.92 14.93
C PRO A 28 -7.03 16.94 15.97
N GLN A 29 -7.86 15.99 15.53
CA GLN A 29 -8.47 14.98 16.37
C GLN A 29 -7.62 13.71 16.54
N CYS A 30 -6.47 13.62 15.87
CA CYS A 30 -5.60 12.45 15.94
C CYS A 30 -4.94 12.29 17.32
N ALA A 31 -5.18 11.14 17.96
CA ALA A 31 -4.53 10.77 19.21
C ALA A 31 -3.00 10.64 19.03
N ALA A 32 -2.25 10.82 20.12
CA ALA A 32 -0.79 10.79 20.07
C ALA A 32 -0.22 9.42 19.62
N ALA A 33 -0.81 8.32 20.09
CA ALA A 33 -0.40 6.97 19.69
C ALA A 33 -0.64 6.72 18.19
N GLN A 34 -1.79 7.18 17.68
CA GLN A 34 -2.11 7.09 16.25
C GLN A 34 -1.24 7.98 15.37
N ARG A 35 -0.84 9.16 15.87
CA ARG A 35 0.06 10.05 15.11
C ARG A 35 1.37 9.37 14.75
N ALA A 36 1.95 8.62 15.69
CA ALA A 36 3.18 7.86 15.45
C ALA A 36 2.96 6.75 14.42
N LEU A 37 1.82 6.05 14.48
CA LEU A 37 1.43 5.07 13.47
C LEU A 37 1.35 5.72 12.08
N TRP A 38 0.58 6.79 11.92
CA TRP A 38 0.38 7.45 10.64
C TRP A 38 1.66 8.04 10.05
N GLN A 39 2.55 8.57 10.89
CA GLN A 39 3.88 9.00 10.46
C GLN A 39 4.71 7.82 9.95
N ALA A 40 4.72 6.71 10.69
CA ALA A 40 5.45 5.52 10.28
C ALA A 40 4.92 4.95 8.96
N MET A 41 3.60 4.91 8.75
CA MET A 41 2.99 4.53 7.47
C MET A 41 3.45 5.47 6.35
N ALA A 42 3.36 6.80 6.53
CA ALA A 42 3.79 7.75 5.52
C ALA A 42 5.31 7.72 5.20
N ASP A 43 6.13 7.39 6.18
CA ASP A 43 7.57 7.21 5.99
C ASP A 43 7.86 5.92 5.22
N ASP A 44 7.13 4.85 5.51
CA ASP A 44 7.24 3.60 4.79
C ASP A 44 6.83 3.78 3.31
N GLU A 45 5.73 4.49 2.99
CA GLU A 45 5.36 4.86 1.60
C GLU A 45 6.47 5.62 0.84
N THR A 46 7.38 6.30 1.54
CA THR A 46 8.52 6.99 0.90
C THR A 46 9.45 5.97 0.23
N HIS A 47 9.57 4.79 0.81
CA HIS A 47 10.43 3.72 0.31
C HIS A 47 9.82 3.05 -0.93
N ASP A 48 8.50 2.87 -0.97
CA ASP A 48 7.79 2.35 -2.15
C ASP A 48 7.95 3.29 -3.35
N ILE A 49 7.75 4.60 -3.12
CA ILE A 49 8.05 5.65 -4.09
C ILE A 49 9.50 5.55 -4.59
N VAL A 50 10.47 5.38 -3.68
CA VAL A 50 11.90 5.25 -4.04
C VAL A 50 12.18 3.99 -4.85
N ALA A 51 11.55 2.86 -4.52
CA ALA A 51 11.69 1.62 -5.25
C ALA A 51 11.14 1.78 -6.69
N LEU A 52 9.95 2.38 -6.83
CA LEU A 52 9.35 2.69 -8.13
C LEU A 52 10.21 3.69 -8.93
N GLU A 53 10.64 4.80 -8.34
CA GLU A 53 11.50 5.79 -9.01
C GLU A 53 12.83 5.16 -9.48
N ARG A 54 13.41 4.25 -8.69
CA ARG A 54 14.63 3.53 -9.09
C ARG A 54 14.38 2.53 -10.21
N SER A 55 13.21 1.89 -10.23
CA SER A 55 12.82 0.98 -11.30
C SER A 55 12.75 1.68 -12.67
N ALA A 56 12.50 3.01 -12.70
CA ALA A 56 12.51 3.79 -13.94
C ALA A 56 13.85 3.70 -14.70
N TYR A 57 14.97 3.64 -13.97
CA TYR A 57 16.32 3.59 -14.54
C TYR A 57 16.70 2.23 -15.12
N VAL A 58 15.93 1.19 -14.79
CA VAL A 58 16.18 -0.19 -15.23
C VAL A 58 14.99 -0.75 -16.01
N CYS A 59 14.03 0.10 -16.38
CA CYS A 59 12.80 -0.29 -17.07
C CYS A 59 13.07 -0.97 -18.42
N ASP A 60 14.19 -0.63 -19.07
CA ASP A 60 14.66 -1.20 -20.33
C ASP A 60 15.13 -2.67 -20.22
N VAL A 61 15.49 -3.12 -19.02
CA VAL A 61 15.90 -4.51 -18.76
C VAL A 61 14.78 -5.37 -18.17
N MET A 62 13.53 -4.91 -18.28
CA MET A 62 12.35 -5.67 -17.90
C MET A 62 12.12 -6.80 -18.91
N ASP A 63 12.01 -8.04 -18.46
CA ASP A 63 11.78 -9.18 -19.36
C ASP A 63 10.32 -9.24 -19.81
N HIS A 64 9.39 -8.90 -18.90
CA HIS A 64 7.95 -9.01 -19.13
C HIS A 64 7.22 -7.81 -18.50
N PRO A 65 7.00 -6.72 -19.24
CA PRO A 65 6.21 -5.61 -18.71
C PRO A 65 4.82 -6.06 -18.27
N PRO A 66 4.34 -5.63 -17.09
CA PRO A 66 3.05 -6.07 -16.58
C PRO A 66 1.93 -5.53 -17.47
N ASP A 67 0.97 -6.40 -17.79
CA ASP A 67 -0.28 -6.00 -18.42
C ASP A 67 -1.27 -5.62 -17.32
N ILE A 68 -1.27 -4.34 -16.94
CA ILE A 68 -2.14 -3.81 -15.89
C ILE A 68 -3.43 -3.29 -16.52
N PRO A 69 -4.60 -3.86 -16.17
CA PRO A 69 -5.89 -3.38 -16.66
C PRO A 69 -6.20 -1.95 -16.21
N ASP A 70 -6.74 -1.13 -17.12
CA ASP A 70 -7.09 0.27 -16.83
C ASP A 70 -8.17 0.39 -15.75
N ASP A 71 -9.09 -0.57 -15.66
CA ASP A 71 -10.15 -0.64 -14.66
C ASP A 71 -9.61 -0.96 -13.25
N MET A 72 -8.54 -1.77 -13.16
CA MET A 72 -7.84 -2.02 -11.90
C MET A 72 -7.19 -0.73 -11.37
N LEU A 73 -6.47 0.01 -12.23
CA LEU A 73 -5.89 1.31 -11.87
C LEU A 73 -6.96 2.34 -11.49
N ALA A 74 -8.07 2.40 -12.23
CA ALA A 74 -9.19 3.29 -11.92
C ALA A 74 -9.84 2.93 -10.57
N GLY A 75 -9.95 1.64 -10.24
CA GLY A 75 -10.43 1.16 -8.96
C GLY A 75 -9.56 1.65 -7.80
N VAL A 76 -8.24 1.52 -7.92
CA VAL A 76 -7.29 2.03 -6.92
C VAL A 76 -7.36 3.54 -6.79
N GLU A 77 -7.39 4.27 -7.92
CA GLU A 77 -7.53 5.73 -7.91
C GLU A 77 -8.80 6.18 -7.17
N ALA A 78 -9.91 5.47 -7.36
CA ALA A 78 -11.16 5.76 -6.67
C ALA A 78 -11.06 5.56 -5.15
N VAL A 79 -10.40 4.49 -4.70
CA VAL A 79 -10.15 4.24 -3.26
C VAL A 79 -9.28 5.36 -2.68
N VAL A 80 -8.19 5.73 -3.36
CA VAL A 80 -7.31 6.83 -2.91
C VAL A 80 -8.07 8.15 -2.86
N THR A 81 -8.88 8.48 -3.86
CA THR A 81 -9.69 9.70 -3.87
C THR A 81 -10.72 9.71 -2.73
N ALA A 82 -11.32 8.57 -2.41
CA ALA A 82 -12.24 8.47 -1.27
C ALA A 82 -11.51 8.76 0.05
N ALA A 83 -10.34 8.14 0.26
CA ALA A 83 -9.53 8.35 1.45
C ALA A 83 -9.04 9.82 1.58
N GLU A 84 -8.59 10.42 0.48
CA GLU A 84 -8.23 11.84 0.40
C GLU A 84 -9.39 12.76 0.79
N THR A 85 -10.62 12.41 0.40
CA THR A 85 -11.81 13.20 0.75
C THR A 85 -12.11 13.09 2.24
N VAL A 86 -12.08 11.87 2.77
CA VAL A 86 -12.41 11.58 4.17
C VAL A 86 -11.40 12.21 5.13
N VAL A 87 -10.10 12.21 4.80
CA VAL A 87 -9.07 12.79 5.68
C VAL A 87 -9.17 14.32 5.83
N GLN A 88 -9.87 15.00 4.92
CA GLN A 88 -10.12 16.44 5.02
C GLN A 88 -11.34 16.77 5.90
N ASP A 89 -12.13 15.78 6.30
CA ASP A 89 -13.29 16.02 7.15
C ASP A 89 -12.88 16.36 8.58
N SER A 90 -13.22 17.57 9.02
CA SER A 90 -13.03 18.03 10.40
C SER A 90 -13.69 17.14 11.47
N GLY A 91 -14.69 16.34 11.09
CA GLY A 91 -15.38 15.38 11.95
C GLY A 91 -14.82 13.96 11.91
N LEU A 92 -13.66 13.74 11.27
CA LEU A 92 -13.06 12.43 11.10
C LEU A 92 -12.81 11.74 12.45
N THR A 93 -13.47 10.61 12.64
CA THR A 93 -13.28 9.75 13.82
C THR A 93 -12.08 8.83 13.64
N GLU A 94 -11.55 8.35 14.75
CA GLU A 94 -10.49 7.34 14.77
C GLU A 94 -10.87 6.05 14.04
N ASP A 95 -12.10 5.55 14.25
CA ASP A 95 -12.60 4.36 13.54
C ASP A 95 -12.69 4.60 12.02
N GLU A 96 -13.10 5.79 11.59
CA GLU A 96 -13.16 6.11 10.16
C GLU A 96 -11.76 6.27 9.55
N ALA A 97 -10.81 6.85 10.27
CA ALA A 97 -9.41 6.90 9.86
C ALA A 97 -8.82 5.49 9.66
N LEU A 98 -9.04 4.59 10.63
CA LEU A 98 -8.62 3.19 10.54
C LEU A 98 -9.31 2.47 9.38
N ARG A 99 -10.60 2.72 9.16
CA ARG A 99 -11.36 2.16 8.02
C ARG A 99 -10.75 2.55 6.68
N GLN A 100 -10.42 3.83 6.49
CA GLN A 100 -9.82 4.31 5.25
C GLN A 100 -8.43 3.72 5.04
N ALA A 101 -7.63 3.61 6.10
CA ALA A 101 -6.32 2.96 6.02
C ALA A 101 -6.45 1.47 5.63
N LEU A 102 -7.41 0.74 6.21
CA LEU A 102 -7.70 -0.65 5.81
C LEU A 102 -8.11 -0.74 4.34
N HIS A 103 -8.99 0.14 3.84
CA HIS A 103 -9.38 0.14 2.43
C HIS A 103 -8.22 0.44 1.49
N LEU A 104 -7.31 1.33 1.88
CA LEU A 104 -6.09 1.62 1.11
C LEU A 104 -5.20 0.39 1.00
N GLU A 105 -4.92 -0.30 2.10
CA GLU A 105 -4.09 -1.51 2.10
C GLU A 105 -4.79 -2.74 1.49
N GLU A 106 -6.12 -2.79 1.54
CA GLU A 106 -6.94 -3.78 0.83
C GLU A 106 -7.01 -3.51 -0.68
N SER A 107 -6.65 -2.31 -1.12
CA SER A 107 -6.71 -1.94 -2.52
C SER A 107 -5.76 -2.80 -3.35
N GLU A 108 -6.01 -2.83 -4.66
CA GLU A 108 -5.13 -3.54 -5.59
C GLU A 108 -3.75 -2.87 -5.74
N LEU A 109 -3.48 -1.72 -5.10
CA LEU A 109 -2.22 -0.98 -5.23
C LEU A 109 -1.00 -1.85 -4.99
N ASN A 110 -0.97 -2.55 -3.85
CA ASN A 110 0.07 -3.50 -3.50
C ASN A 110 0.24 -4.61 -4.55
N ARG A 111 -0.86 -5.09 -5.15
CA ARG A 111 -0.80 -6.10 -6.22
C ARG A 111 -0.26 -5.54 -7.53
N LEU A 112 -0.57 -4.28 -7.83
CA LEU A 112 -0.07 -3.57 -9.00
C LEU A 112 1.44 -3.34 -8.91
N GLU A 113 1.92 -2.92 -7.73
CA GLU A 113 3.35 -2.80 -7.45
C GLU A 113 4.06 -4.15 -7.52
N ASP A 114 3.49 -5.18 -6.91
CA ASP A 114 4.03 -6.54 -6.99
C ASP A 114 4.13 -6.99 -8.46
N ALA A 115 3.09 -6.79 -9.26
CA ALA A 115 3.08 -7.12 -10.69
C ALA A 115 4.16 -6.36 -11.45
N TRP A 116 4.35 -5.07 -11.15
CA TRP A 116 5.43 -4.26 -11.70
C TRP A 116 6.80 -4.83 -11.38
N LEU A 117 7.07 -5.13 -10.11
CA LEU A 117 8.35 -5.68 -9.68
C LEU A 117 8.61 -7.09 -10.24
N HIS A 118 7.58 -7.90 -10.47
CA HIS A 118 7.71 -9.21 -11.11
C HIS A 118 8.06 -9.15 -12.60
N GLY A 119 7.86 -8.01 -13.26
CA GLY A 119 8.24 -7.86 -14.67
C GLY A 119 9.75 -7.91 -14.91
N PHE A 120 10.54 -7.62 -13.88
CA PHE A 120 12.00 -7.65 -13.92
C PHE A 120 12.57 -9.06 -13.69
N ARG A 121 13.81 -9.28 -14.15
CA ARG A 121 14.61 -10.45 -13.77
C ARG A 121 14.67 -10.61 -12.26
N ILE A 122 14.68 -11.85 -11.78
CA ILE A 122 14.66 -12.20 -10.36
C ILE A 122 15.65 -11.37 -9.54
N THR A 123 16.90 -11.25 -9.96
CA THR A 123 17.93 -10.48 -9.22
C THR A 123 17.59 -9.00 -9.11
N THR A 124 17.09 -8.39 -10.19
CA THR A 124 16.67 -6.98 -10.20
C THR A 124 15.40 -6.78 -9.38
N SER A 125 14.43 -7.68 -9.50
CA SER A 125 13.19 -7.68 -8.71
C SER A 125 13.50 -7.76 -7.21
N LEU A 126 14.40 -8.65 -6.80
CA LEU A 126 14.84 -8.75 -5.40
C LEU A 126 15.56 -7.48 -4.91
N LEU A 127 16.42 -6.88 -5.75
CA LEU A 127 17.11 -5.65 -5.40
C LEU A 127 16.14 -4.48 -5.23
N LEU A 128 15.12 -4.37 -6.09
CA LEU A 128 14.10 -3.34 -5.99
C LEU A 128 13.22 -3.56 -4.75
N ARG A 129 12.81 -4.81 -4.47
CA ARG A 129 12.04 -5.16 -3.26
C ARG A 129 12.81 -4.86 -1.97
N ALA A 130 14.13 -5.05 -1.95
CA ALA A 130 14.95 -4.75 -0.77
C ALA A 130 15.02 -3.24 -0.43
N LEU A 131 14.50 -2.37 -1.30
CA LEU A 131 14.42 -0.93 -1.07
C LEU A 131 13.07 -0.49 -0.52
N ALA A 132 12.06 -1.35 -0.60
CA ALA A 132 10.73 -1.15 -0.07
C ALA A 132 10.59 -1.85 1.30
N PRO A 133 9.80 -1.30 2.23
CA PRO A 133 9.41 -1.95 3.47
C PRO A 133 8.63 -3.23 3.17
N ASP A 134 8.64 -4.15 4.13
CA ASP A 134 7.82 -5.34 4.04
C ASP A 134 6.35 -4.96 4.23
N MET A 135 5.49 -5.24 3.24
CA MET A 135 4.03 -5.06 3.31
C MET A 135 3.42 -5.74 4.56
N GLN A 136 4.07 -6.78 5.09
CA GLN A 136 3.70 -7.40 6.37
C GLN A 136 3.72 -6.40 7.53
N THR A 137 4.63 -5.43 7.46
CA THR A 137 4.80 -4.38 8.46
C THR A 137 3.64 -3.39 8.42
N HIS A 138 3.17 -2.97 7.24
CA HIS A 138 1.99 -2.09 7.10
C HIS A 138 0.75 -2.74 7.67
N ILE A 139 0.42 -3.93 7.14
CA ILE A 139 -0.78 -4.67 7.51
C ILE A 139 -0.73 -5.05 8.99
N GLY A 140 0.42 -5.51 9.50
CA GLY A 140 0.59 -5.82 10.91
C GLY A 140 0.33 -4.63 11.82
N ARG A 141 0.91 -3.46 11.51
CA ARG A 141 0.68 -2.23 12.29
C ARG A 141 -0.77 -1.78 12.27
N LEU A 142 -1.47 -1.88 11.14
CA LEU A 142 -2.89 -1.53 11.05
C LEU A 142 -3.78 -2.51 11.82
N VAL A 143 -3.51 -3.81 11.72
CA VAL A 143 -4.23 -4.83 12.49
C VAL A 143 -4.06 -4.58 13.98
N ASP A 144 -2.83 -4.35 14.44
CA ASP A 144 -2.56 -4.03 15.85
C ASP A 144 -3.24 -2.72 16.29
N ALA A 145 -3.25 -1.70 15.42
CA ALA A 145 -3.92 -0.43 15.70
C ALA A 145 -5.44 -0.59 15.87
N VAL A 146 -6.09 -1.35 14.99
CA VAL A 146 -7.52 -1.65 15.07
C VAL A 146 -7.83 -2.40 16.36
N HIS A 147 -7.07 -3.44 16.68
CA HIS A 147 -7.29 -4.24 17.89
C HIS A 147 -7.06 -3.49 19.20
N SER A 148 -6.13 -2.52 19.20
CA SER A 148 -5.79 -1.74 20.39
C SER A 148 -6.68 -0.54 20.62
N SER A 149 -7.27 0.02 19.55
CA SER A 149 -7.88 1.36 19.62
C SER A 149 -9.34 1.42 19.18
N SER A 150 -9.82 0.45 18.39
CA SER A 150 -11.22 0.40 17.95
C SER A 150 -12.04 -0.57 18.79
N ALA A 151 -13.29 -0.20 19.08
CA ALA A 151 -14.29 -1.11 19.65
C ALA A 151 -15.27 -1.66 18.59
N ASP A 152 -15.14 -1.26 17.32
CA ASP A 152 -16.04 -1.65 16.23
C ASP A 152 -15.75 -3.09 15.76
N PRO A 153 -16.67 -4.05 15.98
CA PRO A 153 -16.45 -5.44 15.57
C PRO A 153 -16.29 -5.62 14.05
N SER A 154 -16.84 -4.70 13.26
CA SER A 154 -16.72 -4.75 11.80
C SER A 154 -15.30 -4.41 11.34
N LEU A 155 -14.66 -3.42 11.98
CA LEU A 155 -13.26 -3.08 11.72
C LEU A 155 -12.32 -4.20 12.14
N HIS A 156 -12.59 -4.83 13.29
CA HIS A 156 -11.83 -6.01 13.74
C HIS A 156 -11.92 -7.15 12.73
N ALA A 157 -13.13 -7.43 12.21
CA ALA A 157 -13.33 -8.46 11.19
C ALA A 157 -12.59 -8.13 9.89
N GLN A 158 -12.64 -6.87 9.44
CA GLN A 158 -11.94 -6.40 8.25
C GLN A 158 -10.42 -6.52 8.41
N ALA A 159 -9.85 -6.01 9.49
CA ALA A 159 -8.43 -6.10 9.79
C ALA A 159 -7.94 -7.56 9.82
N ASN A 160 -8.69 -8.45 10.48
CA ASN A 160 -8.37 -9.88 10.50
C ASN A 160 -8.43 -10.52 9.10
N ALA A 161 -9.39 -10.12 8.27
CA ALA A 161 -9.50 -10.63 6.91
C ALA A 161 -8.33 -10.17 6.04
N LEU A 162 -7.95 -8.90 6.10
CA LEU A 162 -6.76 -8.34 5.43
C LEU A 162 -5.49 -9.06 5.88
N GLY A 163 -5.28 -9.19 7.19
CA GLY A 163 -4.14 -9.91 7.77
C GLY A 163 -4.07 -11.36 7.29
N ALA A 164 -5.19 -12.09 7.26
CA ALA A 164 -5.24 -13.47 6.78
C ALA A 164 -4.99 -13.59 5.28
N ALA A 165 -5.53 -12.66 4.47
CA ALA A 165 -5.33 -12.63 3.03
C ALA A 165 -3.85 -12.44 2.68
N TYR A 166 -3.16 -11.53 3.38
CA TYR A 166 -1.73 -11.28 3.20
C TYR A 166 -0.88 -12.54 3.44
N HIS A 167 -1.06 -13.21 4.59
CA HIS A 167 -0.31 -14.43 4.93
C HIS A 167 -0.51 -15.52 3.86
N LYS A 168 -1.74 -15.70 3.38
CA LYS A 168 -2.04 -16.68 2.34
C LYS A 168 -1.36 -16.37 0.99
N HIS A 169 -1.31 -15.10 0.60
CA HIS A 169 -0.63 -14.66 -0.62
C HIS A 169 0.88 -14.92 -0.52
N HIS A 170 1.50 -14.50 0.59
CA HIS A 170 2.93 -14.65 0.82
C HIS A 170 3.37 -16.12 0.85
N ASP A 171 2.60 -16.99 1.51
CA ASP A 171 2.85 -18.44 1.51
C ASP A 171 2.78 -19.06 0.12
N THR A 172 1.96 -18.49 -0.78
CA THR A 172 1.81 -18.98 -2.16
C THR A 172 2.98 -18.54 -3.02
N VAL A 173 3.40 -17.28 -2.92
CA VAL A 173 4.56 -16.74 -3.64
C VAL A 173 5.85 -17.44 -3.22
N ALA A 174 6.09 -17.62 -1.92
CA ALA A 174 7.28 -18.30 -1.41
C ALA A 174 7.39 -19.76 -1.91
N ARG A 175 6.26 -20.47 -2.04
CA ARG A 175 6.22 -21.84 -2.57
C ARG A 175 6.51 -21.91 -4.08
N SER A 176 6.02 -20.94 -4.85
CA SER A 176 6.27 -20.85 -6.29
C SER A 176 7.74 -20.52 -6.59
N GLN A 177 8.37 -19.68 -5.77
CA GLN A 177 9.79 -19.33 -5.92
C GLN A 177 10.75 -20.45 -5.50
N ALA A 178 10.34 -21.36 -4.61
CA ALA A 178 11.15 -22.53 -4.24
C ALA A 178 11.08 -23.69 -5.27
N SER A 179 10.19 -23.59 -6.26
CA SER A 179 9.88 -24.68 -7.20
C SER A 179 10.34 -24.42 -8.64
N GLY A 180 10.96 -23.27 -8.93
CA GLY A 180 11.47 -22.87 -10.24
C GLY A 180 12.97 -22.61 -10.21
#